data_AF-A0A0F9TBD8-F1
#
_entry.id   AF-A0A0F9TBD8-F1
#
_cell.length_a   1.000
_cell.length_b   1.000
_cell.length_c   1.000
_cell.angle_alpha   90.00
_cell.angle_beta   90.00
_cell.angle_gamma   90.00
#
_symmetry.space_group_name_H-M   'P 1'
#
loop_
_entity.id
_entity.type
_entity.pdbx_description
1 polymer ?
#
loop_
_entity_poly.entity_id
_entity_poly.type
_entity_poly.pdbx_seq_one_letter_code
_entity_poly.pdbx_strand_id
1 'polypeptide(L)'
;MNESHFRAAVADLAIRLGWLVDFHLKSYRDNTREGVTPGIPDLTLCRPPRLVYLELKMPGKQLSGEQVMWLEALREAGVVVYVFWYSDEVISEIVDILK
;
A
#
# COMPACT_ATOMS: atom_id res chain seq x y z
N MET A 1 15.52 -0.56 -8.82
CA MET A 1 14.31 -0.31 -8.03
C MET A 1 14.45 -1.00 -6.67
N ASN A 2 13.97 -0.40 -5.56
CA ASN A 2 13.83 -1.06 -4.25
C ASN A 2 12.42 -0.81 -3.70
N GLU A 3 12.03 -1.50 -2.62
CA GLU A 3 10.66 -1.43 -2.06
C GLU A 3 10.26 0.00 -1.67
N SER A 4 11.19 0.75 -1.07
CA SER A 4 10.94 2.14 -0.67
C SER A 4 10.73 3.08 -1.87
N HIS A 5 11.53 2.94 -2.92
CA HIS A 5 11.39 3.73 -4.15
C HIS A 5 10.14 3.35 -4.92
N PHE A 6 9.79 2.06 -4.98
CA PHE A 6 8.57 1.59 -5.63
C PHE A 6 7.33 2.18 -4.93
N ARG A 7 7.26 2.06 -3.59
CA ARG A 7 6.18 2.65 -2.80
C ARG A 7 6.08 4.16 -2.98
N ALA A 8 7.20 4.88 -2.93
CA ALA A 8 7.22 6.32 -3.15
C ALA A 8 6.70 6.70 -4.55
N ALA A 9 7.08 5.94 -5.59
CA ALA A 9 6.62 6.17 -6.96
C ALA A 9 5.10 5.93 -7.12
N VAL A 10 4.56 4.85 -6.54
CA VAL A 10 3.11 4.55 -6.59
C VAL A 10 2.31 5.64 -5.88
N ALA A 11 2.80 6.13 -4.75
CA ALA A 11 2.14 7.18 -4.02
C ALA A 11 2.21 8.55 -4.71
N ASP A 12 3.35 8.93 -5.31
CA ASP A 12 3.45 10.14 -6.14
C ASP A 12 2.47 10.08 -7.31
N LEU A 13 2.36 8.93 -7.97
CA LEU A 13 1.36 8.67 -9.00
C LEU A 13 -0.07 8.87 -8.46
N ALA A 14 -0.41 8.26 -7.33
CA ALA A 14 -1.75 8.38 -6.74
C ALA A 14 -2.09 9.85 -6.41
N ILE A 15 -1.14 10.61 -5.85
CA ILE A 15 -1.28 12.05 -5.58
C ILE A 15 -1.57 12.81 -6.89
N ARG A 16 -0.82 12.55 -7.96
CA ARG A 16 -1.04 13.18 -9.28
C ARG A 16 -2.40 12.85 -9.88
N LEU A 17 -2.95 11.67 -9.56
CA LEU A 17 -4.29 11.23 -9.96
C LEU A 17 -5.41 11.74 -9.03
N GLY A 18 -5.08 12.60 -8.06
CA GLY A 18 -6.05 13.27 -7.19
C GLY A 18 -6.48 12.46 -5.96
N TRP A 19 -5.70 11.44 -5.58
CA TRP A 19 -5.94 10.70 -4.34
C TRP A 19 -5.32 11.42 -3.13
N LEU A 20 -6.01 11.37 -2.00
CA LEU A 20 -5.40 11.58 -0.69
C LEU A 20 -4.60 10.33 -0.33
N VAL A 21 -3.35 10.49 0.10
CA VAL A 21 -2.43 9.38 0.34
C VAL A 21 -1.86 9.46 1.74
N ASP A 22 -2.01 8.38 2.49
CA ASP A 22 -1.30 8.16 3.76
C ASP A 22 -0.23 7.07 3.59
N PHE A 23 0.94 7.33 4.15
CA PHE A 23 2.14 6.48 4.05
C PHE A 23 2.48 5.86 5.39
N HIS A 24 2.44 4.53 5.46
CA HIS A 24 2.79 3.80 6.66
C HIS A 24 4.29 3.53 6.71
N LEU A 25 5.08 4.57 7.02
CA LEU A 25 6.53 4.41 7.19
C LEU A 25 6.83 3.65 8.48
N LYS A 26 7.43 2.46 8.33
CA LYS A 26 8.02 1.67 9.41
C LYS A 26 9.16 2.44 10.12
N SER A 27 8.87 3.40 10.99
CA SER A 27 9.90 3.93 11.90
C SER A 27 9.99 3.04 13.14
N TYR A 28 10.59 1.87 12.99
CA TYR A 28 10.90 0.97 14.12
C TYR A 28 12.03 1.49 15.01
N ARG A 29 12.79 2.50 14.56
CA ARG A 29 14.04 2.88 15.24
C ARG A 29 13.84 3.62 16.55
N ASP A 30 12.72 4.32 16.73
CA ASP A 30 12.64 5.29 17.82
C ASP A 30 11.60 4.96 18.88
N ASN A 31 10.81 3.88 18.75
CA ASN A 31 9.77 3.46 19.73
C ASN A 31 8.82 4.61 20.19
N THR A 32 8.79 5.71 19.43
CA THR A 32 8.18 7.01 19.82
C THR A 32 7.09 7.46 18.85
N ARG A 33 6.90 6.73 17.73
CA ARG A 33 5.71 6.89 16.89
C ARG A 33 4.67 5.86 17.30
N GLU A 34 3.81 6.24 18.24
CA GLU A 34 2.51 5.59 18.38
C GLU A 34 1.82 5.58 17.00
N GLY A 35 1.30 4.43 16.57
CA GLY A 35 0.28 4.44 15.50
C GLY A 35 0.58 3.72 14.17
N VAL A 36 1.68 2.96 14.00
CA VAL A 36 1.78 2.02 12.86
C VAL A 36 1.77 0.59 13.37
N THR A 37 0.61 -0.06 13.27
CA THR A 37 0.45 -1.47 13.66
C THR A 37 1.19 -2.39 12.70
N PRO A 38 1.90 -3.41 13.19
CA PRO A 38 2.50 -4.42 12.33
C PRO A 38 1.49 -5.00 11.33
N GLY A 39 1.91 -5.11 10.07
CA GLY A 39 1.11 -5.73 9.01
C GLY A 39 0.10 -4.82 8.32
N ILE A 40 -0.12 -3.58 8.78
CA ILE A 40 -0.97 -2.63 8.05
C ILE A 40 -0.40 -2.42 6.63
N PRO A 41 -1.24 -2.36 5.58
CA PRO A 41 -0.77 -2.20 4.21
C PRO A 41 0.06 -0.92 4.02
N ASP A 42 0.98 -0.96 3.04
CA ASP A 42 1.92 0.14 2.76
C ASP A 42 1.28 1.52 2.55
N LEU A 43 0.14 1.58 1.85
CA LEU A 43 -0.55 2.82 1.50
C LEU A 43 -2.04 2.75 1.82
N THR A 44 -2.58 3.86 2.31
CA THR A 44 -4.02 4.12 2.32
C THR A 44 -4.32 5.24 1.33
N LEU A 45 -5.21 4.97 0.38
CA LEU A 45 -5.60 5.90 -0.68
C LEU A 45 -7.09 6.22 -0.56
N CYS A 46 -7.43 7.50 -0.46
CA CYS A 46 -8.82 7.95 -0.39
C CYS A 46 -9.13 8.94 -1.52
N ARG A 47 -10.15 8.63 -2.33
CA ARG A 47 -10.70 9.53 -3.35
C ARG A 47 -12.18 9.17 -3.50
N PRO A 48 -13.11 9.95 -2.90
CA PRO A 48 -14.51 9.59 -2.86
C PRO A 48 -15.07 9.20 -4.25
N PRO A 49 -15.84 8.10 -4.35
CA PRO A 49 -16.35 7.25 -3.26
C PRO A 49 -15.41 6.10 -2.83
N ARG A 50 -14.15 6.12 -3.25
CA ARG A 50 -13.22 4.98 -3.11
C ARG A 50 -12.26 5.17 -1.93
N LEU A 51 -12.14 4.12 -1.12
CA LEU A 51 -11.08 3.91 -0.14
C LEU A 51 -10.35 2.62 -0.50
N VAL A 52 -9.04 2.71 -0.69
CA VAL A 52 -8.20 1.59 -1.13
C VAL A 52 -7.01 1.45 -0.19
N TYR A 53 -6.71 0.22 0.23
CA TYR A 53 -5.42 -0.11 0.82
C TYR A 53 -4.56 -0.84 -0.21
N LEU A 54 -3.29 -0.45 -0.33
CA LEU A 54 -2.32 -1.09 -1.22
C LEU A 54 -1.15 -1.64 -0.40
N GLU A 55 -0.84 -2.91 -0.61
CA GLU A 55 0.39 -3.55 -0.15
C GLU A 55 1.34 -3.74 -1.36
N LEU A 56 2.59 -3.32 -1.21
CA LEU A 56 3.57 -3.28 -2.32
C LEU A 56 4.81 -4.11 -1.96
N LYS A 57 5.09 -5.14 -2.75
CA LYS A 57 6.22 -6.04 -2.56
C LYS A 57 7.22 -5.94 -3.70
N MET A 58 8.48 -6.26 -3.41
CA MET A 58 9.45 -6.59 -4.45
C MET A 58 9.30 -8.07 -4.89
N PRO A 59 9.72 -8.44 -6.12
CA PRO A 59 9.76 -9.83 -6.57
C PRO A 59 10.42 -10.76 -5.56
N GLY A 60 9.82 -11.95 -5.38
CA GLY A 60 10.34 -12.98 -4.47
C GLY A 60 10.12 -12.71 -2.98
N LYS A 61 9.50 -11.58 -2.60
CA LYS A 61 9.08 -11.33 -1.21
C LYS A 61 7.69 -11.91 -0.96
N GLN A 62 7.50 -12.44 0.25
CA GLN A 62 6.21 -12.94 0.71
C GLN A 62 5.54 -11.95 1.67
N LEU A 63 4.23 -12.11 1.85
CA LEU A 63 3.48 -11.43 2.90
C LEU A 63 3.83 -12.05 4.26
N SER A 64 3.94 -11.22 5.31
CA SER A 64 4.02 -11.74 6.68
C SER A 64 2.66 -12.22 7.17
N GLY A 65 2.63 -13.01 8.25
CA GLY A 65 1.37 -13.46 8.86
C GLY A 65 0.47 -12.29 9.28
N GLU A 66 1.06 -11.22 9.83
CA GLU A 66 0.33 -10.01 10.22
C GLU A 66 -0.23 -9.26 9.01
N GLN A 67 0.51 -9.24 7.88
CA GLN A 67 0.02 -8.63 6.64
C GLN A 67 -1.18 -9.41 6.10
N VAL A 68 -1.11 -10.75 6.08
CA VAL A 68 -2.24 -11.59 5.66
C VAL A 68 -3.46 -11.30 6.52
N MET A 69 -3.31 -11.26 7.84
CA MET A 69 -4.39 -10.97 8.79
C MET A 69 -5.07 -9.62 8.50
N TRP A 70 -4.29 -8.55 8.28
CA TRP A 70 -4.84 -7.23 7.96
C TRP A 70 -5.57 -7.21 6.61
N LEU A 71 -4.97 -7.81 5.58
CA LEU A 71 -5.54 -7.84 4.23
C LEU A 71 -6.87 -8.61 4.21
N GLU A 72 -6.97 -9.70 4.97
CA GLU A 72 -8.22 -10.47 5.15
C GLU A 72 -9.28 -9.64 5.89
N ALA A 73 -8.94 -9.09 7.05
CA ALA A 73 -9.86 -8.28 7.85
C ALA A 73 -10.41 -7.06 7.08
N LEU A 74 -9.56 -6.36 6.31
CA LEU A 74 -9.98 -5.23 5.48
C LEU A 74 -10.94 -5.65 4.36
N ARG A 75 -10.70 -6.80 3.73
CA ARG A 75 -11.60 -7.34 2.71
C ARG A 75 -12.95 -7.73 3.31
N GLU A 76 -12.95 -8.38 4.48
CA GLU A 76 -14.18 -8.74 5.20
C GLU A 76 -14.98 -7.50 5.65
N ALA A 77 -14.29 -6.40 5.96
CA ALA A 77 -14.91 -5.11 6.25
C ALA A 77 -15.45 -4.39 5.00
N GLY A 78 -15.34 -4.99 3.81
CA GLY A 78 -15.81 -4.42 2.54
C GLY A 78 -14.91 -3.33 1.95
N VAL A 79 -13.67 -3.21 2.44
CA VAL A 79 -12.70 -2.24 1.93
C VAL A 79 -11.97 -2.84 0.72
N VAL A 80 -11.66 -2.00 -0.28
CA VAL A 80 -10.90 -2.44 -1.45
C VAL A 80 -9.43 -2.56 -1.08
N VAL A 81 -8.84 -3.72 -1.38
CA VAL A 81 -7.45 -4.02 -1.05
C VAL A 81 -6.76 -4.66 -2.24
N TYR A 82 -5.61 -4.11 -2.65
CA TYR A 82 -4.75 -4.75 -3.65
C TYR A 82 -3.36 -5.06 -3.09
N VAL A 83 -2.75 -6.09 -3.64
CA VAL A 83 -1.37 -6.48 -3.35
C VAL A 83 -0.64 -6.56 -4.67
N PHE A 84 0.43 -5.80 -4.82
CA PHE A 84 1.24 -5.80 -6.04
C PHE A 84 2.67 -6.20 -5.75
N TRP A 85 3.23 -7.01 -6.64
CA TRP A 85 4.67 -7.23 -6.72
C TRP A 85 5.21 -6.37 -7.84
N TYR A 86 6.30 -5.65 -7.58
CA TYR A 86 6.96 -4.83 -8.61
C TYR A 86 7.31 -5.68 -9.83
N SER A 87 6.84 -5.27 -10.99
CA SER A 87 7.33 -5.65 -12.31
C SER A 87 7.30 -4.40 -13.20
N ASP A 88 7.82 -4.48 -14.42
CA ASP A 88 7.77 -3.33 -15.32
C ASP A 88 6.33 -3.08 -15.83
N GLU A 89 5.50 -4.13 -15.88
CA GLU A 89 4.11 -4.07 -16.33
C GLU A 89 3.13 -3.58 -15.24
N VAL A 90 3.39 -3.91 -13.97
CA VAL A 90 2.46 -3.64 -12.86
C VAL A 90 2.16 -2.15 -12.67
N ILE A 91 3.07 -1.27 -13.09
CA ILE A 91 2.85 0.18 -13.03
C ILE A 91 1.65 0.57 -13.87
N SER A 92 1.50 -0.01 -15.06
CA SER A 92 0.37 0.29 -15.95
C SER A 92 -0.94 -0.19 -15.34
N GLU A 93 -0.94 -1.37 -14.70
CA GLU A 93 -2.10 -1.91 -13.98
C GLU A 93 -2.50 -1.00 -12.80
N ILE A 94 -1.53 -0.56 -12.00
CA ILE A 94 -1.77 0.37 -10.89
C ILE A 94 -2.35 1.68 -11.41
N VAL A 95 -1.81 2.22 -12.51
CA VAL A 95 -2.33 3.43 -13.15
C VAL A 95 -3.80 3.24 -13.53
N ASP A 96 -4.16 2.13 -14.16
CA ASP A 96 -5.53 1.90 -14.61
C ASP A 96 -6.52 1.69 -13.46
N ILE A 97 -6.06 1.09 -12.36
CA ILE A 97 -6.86 0.99 -11.12
C ILE A 97 -7.05 2.37 -10.47
N LEU A 98 -6.03 3.23 -10.51
CA LEU A 98 -6.05 4.52 -9.81
C LEU A 98 -6.59 5.68 -10.65
N LYS A 99 -6.79 5.53 -11.96
CA LYS A 99 -7.58 6.47 -12.77
C LYS A 99 -9.00 6.57 -12.25
#